data_AF-A0A9E4GMZ2-F1
#
_entry.id   AF-A0A9E4GMZ2-F1
#
_cell.length_a   1.000
_cell.length_b   1.000
_cell.length_c   1.000
_cell.angle_alpha   90.00
_cell.angle_beta   90.00
_cell.angle_gamma   90.00
#
_symmetry.space_group_name_H-M   'P 1'
#
loop_
_entity.id
_entity.type
_entity.pdbx_description
1 polymer ?
#
loop_
_entity_poly.entity_id
_entity_poly.type
_entity_poly.pdbx_seq_one_letter_code
_entity_poly.pdbx_strand_id
1 'polypeptide(L)'
;MDRQAAQAAHDRPGERAGTPRHWLAGIGAGTLITILVQSSSTTTSLMVPLAGTGVFRLAQIYPFTLGANIGTCVTALLAATAVVGVEAVPALQIAMVHLVYNCLGVGVIYGLPFLAPLPVLGAETLAGVASERKSVAFAYIVGVFFLIPGLLLGITAVV
;
A
#
# COMPACT_ATOMS: atom_id res chain seq x y z
N MET A 1 13.15 5.82 -24.24
CA MET A 1 11.93 5.00 -24.10
C MET A 1 12.21 3.96 -23.04
N ASP A 2 11.65 4.18 -21.86
CA ASP A 2 11.92 3.39 -20.66
C ASP A 2 11.41 1.95 -20.85
N ARG A 3 12.18 0.93 -20.45
CA ARG A 3 11.79 -0.49 -20.65
C ARG A 3 10.46 -0.80 -19.95
N GLN A 4 10.19 -0.13 -18.84
CA GLN A 4 8.91 -0.21 -18.13
C GLN A 4 7.73 0.35 -18.93
N ALA A 5 7.91 1.45 -19.68
CA ALA A 5 6.88 2.01 -20.55
C ALA A 5 6.60 1.11 -21.76
N ALA A 6 7.64 0.46 -22.30
CA ALA A 6 7.49 -0.51 -23.38
C ALA A 6 6.78 -1.81 -22.93
N GLN A 7 7.03 -2.28 -21.70
CA GLN A 7 6.33 -3.43 -21.12
C GLN A 7 4.88 -3.11 -20.73
N ALA A 8 4.62 -1.92 -20.17
CA ALA A 8 3.26 -1.48 -19.88
C ALA A 8 2.40 -1.35 -21.15
N ALA A 9 2.98 -0.96 -22.29
CA ALA A 9 2.28 -0.90 -23.57
C ALA A 9 1.94 -2.29 -24.15
N HIS A 10 2.63 -3.35 -23.73
CA HIS A 10 2.42 -4.71 -24.22
C HIS A 10 1.46 -5.53 -23.34
N ASP A 11 1.35 -5.22 -22.04
CA ASP A 11 0.49 -5.96 -21.11
C ASP A 11 -0.98 -5.58 -21.31
N ARG A 12 -1.83 -6.58 -21.63
CA ARG A 12 -3.28 -6.39 -21.74
C ARG A 12 -3.87 -6.04 -20.36
N PRO A 13 -4.98 -5.27 -20.27
CA PRO A 13 -5.58 -4.87 -18.99
C PRO A 13 -5.83 -6.03 -18.01
N GLY A 14 -6.12 -7.24 -18.51
CA GLY A 14 -6.30 -8.45 -17.69
C GLY A 14 -4.99 -9.11 -17.21
N GLU A 15 -3.86 -8.88 -17.89
CA GLU A 15 -2.54 -9.39 -17.47
C GLU A 15 -1.92 -8.53 -16.37
N ARG A 16 -2.29 -7.23 -16.31
CA ARG A 16 -1.84 -6.27 -15.29
C ARG A 16 -2.45 -6.54 -13.92
N ALA A 17 -3.65 -7.12 -13.88
CA ALA A 17 -4.30 -7.45 -12.62
C ALA A 17 -3.55 -8.57 -11.90
N GLY A 18 -2.93 -9.53 -12.60
CA GLY A 18 -2.42 -10.77 -12.01
C GLY A 18 -3.53 -11.80 -11.74
N THR A 19 -3.17 -13.02 -11.35
CA THR A 19 -4.16 -14.05 -10.98
C THR A 19 -4.41 -14.06 -9.47
N PRO A 20 -5.56 -14.56 -8.99
CA PRO A 20 -5.82 -14.68 -7.55
C PRO A 20 -4.72 -15.40 -6.78
N ARG A 21 -4.11 -16.42 -7.38
CA ARG A 21 -2.97 -17.14 -6.78
C ARG A 21 -1.76 -16.24 -6.55
N HIS A 22 -1.46 -15.35 -7.50
CA HIS A 22 -0.34 -14.42 -7.38
C HIS A 22 -0.61 -13.33 -6.34
N TRP A 23 -1.85 -12.88 -6.20
CA TRP A 23 -2.23 -11.90 -5.16
C TRP A 23 -2.02 -12.46 -3.77
N LEU A 24 -2.54 -13.66 -3.53
CA LEU A 24 -2.40 -14.35 -2.25
C LEU A 24 -0.93 -14.60 -1.91
N ALA A 25 -0.12 -14.98 -2.90
CA ALA A 25 1.33 -15.15 -2.71
C ALA A 25 2.01 -13.82 -2.33
N GLY A 26 1.68 -12.72 -3.01
CA GLY A 26 2.21 -11.39 -2.68
C GLY A 26 1.80 -10.93 -1.28
N ILE A 27 0.51 -11.00 -0.96
CA ILE A 27 -0.04 -10.64 0.36
C ILE A 27 0.62 -11.48 1.46
N GLY A 28 0.71 -12.80 1.27
CA GLY A 28 1.35 -13.70 2.23
C GLY A 28 2.84 -13.37 2.43
N ALA A 29 3.58 -13.15 1.36
CA ALA A 29 5.00 -12.80 1.42
C ALA A 29 5.22 -11.47 2.16
N GLY A 30 4.47 -10.43 1.82
CA GLY A 30 4.58 -9.11 2.48
C GLY A 30 4.22 -9.16 3.96
N THR A 31 3.19 -9.93 4.30
CA THR A 31 2.77 -10.18 5.69
C THR A 31 3.88 -10.86 6.47
N LEU A 32 4.41 -11.97 5.94
CA LEU A 32 5.46 -12.75 6.59
C LEU A 32 6.74 -11.94 6.77
N ILE A 33 7.23 -11.28 5.72
CA ILE A 33 8.45 -10.47 5.82
C ILE A 33 8.28 -9.35 6.84
N THR A 34 7.11 -8.68 6.87
CA THR A 34 6.87 -7.63 7.86
C THR A 34 6.77 -8.17 9.28
N ILE A 35 6.19 -9.36 9.49
CA ILE A 35 6.21 -9.99 10.81
C ILE A 35 7.64 -10.31 11.24
N LEU A 36 8.50 -10.79 10.33
CA LEU A 36 9.89 -11.13 10.66
C LEU A 36 10.74 -9.88 10.93
N VAL A 37 10.57 -8.85 10.12
CA VAL A 37 11.35 -7.60 10.19
C VAL A 37 10.78 -6.61 11.22
N GLN A 38 9.50 -6.75 11.58
CA GLN A 38 8.75 -5.85 12.46
C GLN A 38 8.71 -4.38 11.99
N SER A 39 8.97 -4.11 10.71
CA SER A 39 8.94 -2.76 10.11
C SER A 39 8.41 -2.80 8.68
N SER A 40 7.18 -2.34 8.48
CA SER A 40 6.59 -2.24 7.14
C SER A 40 7.26 -1.18 6.27
N SER A 41 7.79 -0.09 6.86
CA SER A 41 8.59 0.89 6.11
C SER A 41 9.86 0.26 5.54
N THR A 42 10.55 -0.58 6.31
CA THR A 42 11.72 -1.32 5.82
C THR A 42 11.31 -2.33 4.75
N THR A 43 10.27 -3.13 5.01
CA THR A 43 9.75 -4.13 4.06
C THR A 43 9.36 -3.51 2.71
N THR A 44 8.62 -2.40 2.73
CA THR A 44 8.16 -1.72 1.50
C THR A 44 9.28 -0.95 0.81
N SER A 45 10.22 -0.35 1.53
CA SER A 45 11.38 0.34 0.94
C SER A 45 12.28 -0.59 0.12
N LEU A 46 12.36 -1.88 0.48
CA LEU A 46 13.11 -2.89 -0.26
C LEU A 46 12.53 -3.09 -1.68
N MET A 47 11.21 -2.94 -1.82
CA MET A 47 10.54 -3.17 -3.10
C MET A 47 10.80 -2.08 -4.12
N VAL A 48 10.98 -0.83 -3.69
CA VAL A 48 11.19 0.33 -4.59
C VAL A 48 12.41 0.13 -5.52
N PRO A 49 13.63 -0.18 -5.04
CA PRO A 49 14.77 -0.41 -5.92
C PRO A 49 14.59 -1.67 -6.78
N LEU A 50 13.95 -2.71 -6.27
CA LEU A 50 13.67 -3.93 -7.03
C LEU A 50 12.63 -3.70 -8.16
N ALA A 51 11.74 -2.73 -7.98
CA ALA A 51 10.89 -2.22 -9.05
C ALA A 51 11.73 -1.50 -10.11
N GLY A 52 12.65 -0.64 -9.66
CA GLY A 52 13.54 0.14 -10.52
C GLY A 52 14.49 -0.72 -11.37
N THR A 53 14.88 -1.91 -10.89
CA THR A 53 15.67 -2.87 -11.68
C THR A 53 14.83 -3.71 -12.64
N GLY A 54 13.49 -3.62 -12.57
CA GLY A 54 12.56 -4.40 -13.38
C GLY A 54 12.37 -5.84 -12.90
N VAL A 55 12.93 -6.22 -11.75
CA VAL A 55 12.76 -7.56 -11.15
C VAL A 55 11.31 -7.77 -10.72
N PHE A 56 10.68 -6.72 -10.18
CA PHE A 56 9.26 -6.74 -9.80
C PHE A 56 8.47 -5.69 -10.56
N ARG A 57 7.30 -6.09 -11.07
CA ARG A 57 6.30 -5.17 -11.63
C ARG A 57 5.45 -4.54 -10.53
N LEU A 58 4.85 -3.38 -10.82
CA LEU A 58 3.94 -2.69 -9.90
C LEU A 58 2.78 -3.60 -9.44
N ALA A 59 2.23 -4.39 -10.36
CA ALA A 59 1.20 -5.40 -10.11
C ALA A 59 1.60 -6.49 -9.09
N GLN A 60 2.90 -6.75 -8.92
CA GLN A 60 3.42 -7.71 -7.94
C GLN A 60 3.74 -7.02 -6.61
N ILE A 61 4.20 -5.77 -6.66
CA ILE A 61 4.55 -4.97 -5.48
C ILE A 61 3.29 -4.56 -4.70
N TYR A 62 2.20 -4.24 -5.40
CA TYR A 62 0.96 -3.80 -4.75
C TYR A 62 0.38 -4.82 -3.74
N PRO A 63 0.12 -6.10 -4.11
CA PRO A 63 -0.34 -7.11 -3.14
C PRO A 63 0.68 -7.35 -2.01
N PHE A 64 1.98 -7.26 -2.31
CA PHE A 64 3.04 -7.36 -1.30
C PHE A 64 2.94 -6.24 -0.26
N THR A 65 2.78 -4.99 -0.70
CA THR A 65 2.62 -3.83 0.19
C THR A 65 1.36 -3.94 1.05
N LEU A 66 0.25 -4.43 0.49
CA LEU A 66 -0.96 -4.68 1.26
C LEU A 66 -0.75 -5.78 2.32
N GLY A 67 -0.01 -6.83 1.98
CA GLY A 67 0.45 -7.82 2.95
C GLY A 67 1.31 -7.22 4.07
N ALA A 68 2.23 -6.31 3.75
CA ALA A 68 3.06 -5.64 4.74
C ALA A 68 2.23 -4.83 5.75
N ASN A 69 1.13 -4.21 5.32
CA ASN A 69 0.21 -3.52 6.22
C ASN A 69 -0.52 -4.49 7.16
N ILE A 70 -0.92 -5.67 6.68
CA ILE A 70 -1.47 -6.73 7.53
C ILE A 70 -0.42 -7.22 8.53
N GLY A 71 0.83 -7.40 8.10
CA GLY A 71 1.93 -7.78 9.00
C GLY A 71 2.17 -6.78 10.14
N THR A 72 2.02 -5.48 9.87
CA THR A 72 2.11 -4.42 10.89
C THR A 72 1.02 -4.56 11.96
N CYS A 73 -0.16 -5.06 11.59
CA CYS A 73 -1.25 -5.28 12.55
C CYS A 73 -0.89 -6.37 13.57
N VAL A 74 -0.08 -7.36 13.19
CA VAL A 74 0.44 -8.37 14.14
C VAL A 74 1.36 -7.71 15.17
N THR A 75 2.27 -6.84 14.72
CA THR A 75 3.12 -6.04 15.63
C THR A 75 2.28 -5.17 16.56
N ALA A 76 1.25 -4.49 16.04
CA ALA A 76 0.35 -3.66 16.84
C ALA A 76 -0.40 -4.50 17.90
N LEU A 77 -0.80 -5.73 17.57
CA LEU A 77 -1.45 -6.62 18.51
C LEU A 77 -0.52 -7.11 19.60
N LEU A 78 0.69 -7.52 19.24
CA LEU A 78 1.71 -7.88 20.23
C LEU A 78 2.00 -6.71 21.18
N ALA A 79 2.16 -5.49 20.63
CA ALA A 79 2.35 -4.28 21.42
C ALA A 79 1.16 -4.00 22.34
N ALA A 80 -0.07 -4.14 21.85
CA ALA A 80 -1.28 -3.95 22.65
C ALA A 80 -1.39 -4.92 23.83
N THR A 81 -0.94 -6.17 23.68
CA THR A 81 -0.93 -7.14 24.78
C THR A 81 0.07 -6.82 25.90
N ALA A 82 1.06 -5.97 25.62
CA ALA A 82 2.03 -5.51 26.60
C ALA A 82 1.55 -4.26 27.38
N VAL A 83 0.45 -3.63 26.97
CA VAL A 83 -0.12 -2.47 27.65
C VAL A 83 -0.89 -2.89 28.90
N VAL A 84 -0.67 -2.18 30.02
CA VAL A 84 -1.31 -2.43 31.31
C VAL A 84 -2.01 -1.17 31.84
N GLY A 85 -2.97 -1.37 32.75
CA GLY A 85 -3.75 -0.29 33.34
C GLY A 85 -4.95 0.12 32.48
N VAL A 86 -5.40 1.37 32.65
CA VAL A 86 -6.61 1.89 31.99
C VAL A 86 -6.54 1.90 30.46
N GLU A 87 -5.33 1.93 29.90
CA GLU A 87 -5.07 1.98 28.45
C GLU A 87 -5.05 0.60 27.78
N ALA A 88 -5.08 -0.50 28.53
CA ALA A 88 -4.98 -1.86 27.97
C ALA A 88 -6.14 -2.19 27.01
N VAL A 89 -7.37 -1.82 27.40
CA VAL A 89 -8.57 -2.04 26.56
C VAL A 89 -8.56 -1.15 25.31
N PRO A 90 -8.34 0.18 25.40
CA PRO A 90 -8.17 1.03 24.23
C PRO A 90 -7.08 0.57 23.27
N ALA A 91 -5.90 0.17 23.78
CA ALA A 91 -4.80 -0.30 22.95
C ALA A 91 -5.17 -1.54 22.12
N LEU A 92 -5.83 -2.53 22.74
CA LEU A 92 -6.30 -3.72 22.04
C LEU A 92 -7.40 -3.41 21.03
N GLN A 93 -8.34 -2.52 21.37
CA GLN A 93 -9.38 -2.06 20.45
C GLN A 93 -8.78 -1.40 19.21
N ILE A 94 -7.82 -0.48 19.38
CA ILE A 94 -7.15 0.18 18.26
C ILE A 94 -6.44 -0.85 17.39
N ALA A 95 -5.69 -1.80 17.98
CA ALA A 95 -4.99 -2.83 17.23
C ALA A 95 -5.95 -3.76 16.47
N MET A 96 -7.08 -4.12 17.06
CA MET A 96 -8.14 -4.92 16.42
C MET A 96 -8.81 -4.16 15.26
N VAL A 97 -9.15 -2.88 15.45
CA VAL A 97 -9.70 -2.05 14.39
C VAL A 97 -8.72 -1.95 13.22
N HIS A 98 -7.42 -1.78 13.49
CA HIS A 98 -6.39 -1.77 12.46
C HIS A 98 -6.32 -3.10 11.70
N LEU A 99 -6.32 -4.23 12.41
CA LEU A 99 -6.30 -5.56 11.78
C LEU A 99 -7.53 -5.76 10.88
N VAL A 100 -8.72 -5.51 11.43
CA VAL A 100 -9.98 -5.71 10.72
C VAL A 100 -10.06 -4.79 9.50
N TYR A 101 -9.70 -3.51 9.64
CA TYR A 101 -9.69 -2.56 8.53
C TYR A 101 -8.76 -3.01 7.40
N ASN A 102 -7.53 -3.42 7.71
CA ASN A 102 -6.58 -3.86 6.70
C ASN A 102 -7.02 -5.18 6.02
N CYS A 103 -7.49 -6.15 6.79
CA CYS A 103 -7.99 -7.41 6.24
C CYS A 103 -9.25 -7.22 5.38
N LEU A 104 -10.21 -6.42 5.84
CA LEU A 104 -11.42 -6.11 5.07
C LEU A 104 -11.09 -5.30 3.82
N GLY A 105 -10.20 -4.31 3.89
CA GLY A 105 -9.78 -3.54 2.72
C GLY A 105 -9.17 -4.43 1.64
N VAL A 106 -8.27 -5.33 2.01
CA VAL A 106 -7.70 -6.33 1.09
C VAL A 106 -8.77 -7.27 0.56
N GLY A 107 -9.66 -7.76 1.43
CA GLY A 107 -10.77 -8.63 1.06
C GLY A 107 -11.76 -7.98 0.08
N VAL A 108 -12.06 -6.69 0.24
CA VAL A 108 -12.91 -5.93 -0.68
C VAL A 108 -12.22 -5.72 -2.02
N ILE A 109 -10.97 -5.25 -2.02
CA ILE A 109 -10.23 -4.95 -3.26
C ILE A 109 -10.00 -6.21 -4.10
N TYR A 110 -9.61 -7.32 -3.48
CA TYR A 110 -9.31 -8.56 -4.22
C TYR A 110 -10.48 -9.54 -4.30
N GLY A 111 -11.50 -9.39 -3.46
CA GLY A 111 -12.75 -10.15 -3.55
C GLY A 111 -13.65 -9.66 -4.67
N LEU A 112 -13.55 -8.37 -5.03
CA LEU A 112 -14.28 -7.79 -6.16
C LEU A 112 -13.35 -7.66 -7.38
N PRO A 113 -13.53 -8.48 -8.43
CA PRO A 113 -12.57 -8.57 -9.54
C PRO A 113 -12.38 -7.26 -10.32
N PHE A 114 -13.38 -6.36 -10.28
CA PHE A 114 -13.28 -5.05 -10.92
C PHE A 114 -12.49 -4.02 -10.08
N LEU A 115 -12.32 -4.22 -8.78
CA LEU A 115 -11.55 -3.32 -7.91
C LEU A 115 -10.06 -3.63 -7.94
N ALA A 116 -9.68 -4.91 -8.02
CA ALA A 116 -8.28 -5.36 -8.02
C ALA A 116 -7.36 -4.60 -9.01
N PRO A 117 -7.75 -4.31 -10.27
CA PRO A 117 -6.89 -3.58 -11.20
C PRO A 117 -6.83 -2.05 -10.97
N LEU A 118 -7.81 -1.44 -10.29
CA LEU A 118 -7.94 0.02 -10.22
C LEU A 118 -6.74 0.70 -9.52
N PRO A 119 -6.23 0.21 -8.37
CA PRO A 119 -5.09 0.84 -7.71
C PRO A 119 -3.82 0.79 -8.57
N VAL A 120 -3.58 -0.35 -9.23
CA VAL A 120 -2.41 -0.54 -10.09
C VAL A 120 -2.50 0.37 -11.32
N LEU A 121 -3.67 0.42 -11.97
CA LEU A 121 -3.90 1.30 -13.12
C LEU A 121 -3.76 2.78 -12.74
N GLY A 122 -4.32 3.18 -11.59
CA GLY A 122 -4.20 4.55 -11.10
C GLY A 122 -2.75 4.93 -10.84
N ALA A 123 -1.98 4.03 -10.24
CA ALA A 123 -0.56 4.24 -9.97
C ALA A 123 0.29 4.28 -11.26
N GLU A 124 0.04 3.39 -12.22
CA GLU A 124 0.70 3.42 -13.54
C GLU A 124 0.38 4.73 -14.30
N THR A 125 -0.89 5.13 -14.30
CA THR A 125 -1.34 6.37 -14.96
C THR A 125 -0.68 7.59 -14.33
N LEU A 126 -0.70 7.67 -13.00
CA LEU A 126 -0.07 8.76 -12.25
C LEU A 126 1.44 8.78 -12.51
N ALA A 127 2.10 7.62 -12.49
CA ALA A 127 3.53 7.51 -12.76
C ALA A 127 3.88 7.96 -14.19
N GLY A 128 3.09 7.58 -15.18
CA GLY A 128 3.26 8.03 -16.57
C GLY A 128 3.20 9.54 -16.70
N VAL A 129 2.12 10.16 -16.21
CA VAL A 129 1.95 11.62 -16.26
C VAL A 129 3.02 12.35 -15.45
N ALA A 130 3.38 11.85 -14.26
CA ALA A 130 4.41 12.42 -13.42
C ALA A 130 5.82 12.34 -14.05
N SER A 131 6.10 11.28 -14.81
CA SER A 131 7.38 11.09 -15.51
C SER A 131 7.57 12.07 -16.67
N GLU A 132 6.48 12.42 -17.37
CA GLU A 132 6.49 13.38 -18.46
C GLU A 132 6.49 14.84 -17.98
N ARG A 133 5.78 15.12 -16.87
CA ARG A 133 5.62 16.47 -16.32
C ARG A 133 6.03 16.51 -14.84
N LYS A 134 7.29 16.87 -14.58
CA LYS A 134 7.83 17.03 -13.22
C LYS A 134 7.01 18.00 -12.35
N SER A 135 6.35 18.99 -12.96
CA SER A 135 5.45 19.91 -12.26
C SER A 135 4.22 19.20 -11.69
N VAL A 136 3.70 18.17 -12.36
CA VAL A 136 2.57 17.36 -11.86
C VAL A 136 3.02 16.54 -10.66
N ALA A 137 4.22 15.95 -10.71
CA ALA A 137 4.78 15.24 -9.56
C ALA A 137 4.93 16.18 -8.34
N PHE A 138 5.46 17.38 -8.56
CA PHE A 138 5.60 18.39 -7.51
C PHE A 138 4.24 18.84 -6.97
N ALA A 139 3.28 19.17 -7.85
CA ALA A 139 1.94 19.57 -7.45
C ALA A 139 1.20 18.46 -6.68
N TYR A 140 1.38 17.20 -7.07
CA TYR A 140 0.84 16.05 -6.36
C TYR A 140 1.41 15.94 -4.95
N ILE A 141 2.73 16.04 -4.79
CA ILE A 141 3.39 15.97 -3.47
C ILE A 141 2.92 17.13 -2.59
N VAL A 142 3.01 18.37 -3.08
CA VAL A 142 2.60 19.57 -2.33
C VAL A 142 1.11 19.52 -1.99
N GLY A 143 0.27 19.16 -2.95
CA GLY A 143 -1.17 19.06 -2.77
C GLY A 143 -1.56 18.01 -1.74
N VAL A 144 -1.15 16.76 -1.97
CA VAL A 144 -1.63 15.59 -1.22
C VAL A 144 -0.97 15.46 0.15
N PHE A 145 0.32 15.76 0.28
CA PHE A 145 1.05 15.54 1.54
C PHE A 145 1.10 16.79 2.43
N PHE A 146 0.88 18.00 1.90
CA PHE A 146 0.99 19.23 2.68
C PHE A 146 -0.30 20.05 2.68
N LEU A 147 -0.81 20.45 1.51
CA LEU A 147 -1.95 21.36 1.43
C LEU A 147 -3.25 20.72 1.93
N ILE A 148 -3.58 19.50 1.50
CA ILE A 148 -4.81 18.82 1.91
C ILE A 148 -4.78 18.53 3.43
N PRO A 149 -3.75 17.87 4.00
CA PRO A 149 -3.69 17.65 5.44
C PRO A 149 -3.67 18.96 6.23
N GLY A 150 -2.91 19.96 5.78
CA GLY A 150 -2.84 21.27 6.41
C GLY A 150 -4.20 21.99 6.43
N LEU A 151 -4.95 21.92 5.34
CA LEU A 151 -6.30 22.48 5.26
C LEU A 151 -7.27 21.75 6.19
N LEU A 152 -7.25 20.41 6.19
CA LEU A 152 -8.11 19.60 7.07
C LEU A 152 -7.83 19.90 8.55
N LEU A 153 -6.55 19.97 8.94
CA LEU A 153 -6.16 20.36 10.30
C LEU A 153 -6.58 21.79 10.63
N GLY A 154 -6.45 22.72 9.68
CA GLY A 154 -6.89 24.10 9.84
C GLY A 154 -8.40 24.22 10.06
N ILE A 155 -9.21 23.44 9.34
CA ILE A 155 -10.67 23.40 9.53
C ILE A 155 -11.00 22.86 10.92
N THR A 156 -10.40 21.73 11.33
CA THR A 156 -10.63 21.11 12.64
C THR A 156 -10.20 22.02 13.80
N ALA A 157 -9.25 22.93 13.60
CA ALA A 157 -8.83 23.87 14.64
C ALA A 157 -9.82 25.04 14.85
N VAL A 158 -10.76 25.25 13.93
CA VAL A 158 -11.69 26.40 13.92
C VAL A 158 -13.15 25.97 14.19
N VAL A 159 -13.44 24.67 14.16
CA VAL A 159 -14.74 24.06 14.48
C VAL A 159 -14.69 23.42 15.86
#